data_AF-A0A965V7F5-F1
#
_entry.id   AF-A0A965V7F5-F1
#
_cell.length_a   1.000
_cell.length_b   1.000
_cell.length_c   1.000
_cell.angle_alpha   90.00
_cell.angle_beta   90.00
_cell.angle_gamma   90.00
#
_symmetry.space_group_name_H-M   'P 1'
#
loop_
_entity.id
_entity.type
_entity.pdbx_description
1 polymer ?
#
loop_
_entity_poly.entity_id
_entity_poly.type
_entity_poly.pdbx_seq_one_letter_code
_entity_poly.pdbx_strand_id
1 'polypeptide(L)'
;MDVATEADPVPNLVYVVQTHDGGQRVYPADDILHIRGLSSDGLMGLSPIAVHRDAVGLEQAEREFAGRFFGNNGRPGGVLKVAGRLSNDAAVRLKQSWESAHRGLDNAHRVAVLEEGIEWQSMGMPLQDAQFVEQRRFSIEEIARIFRVPLHLMGDLQRATYSNIEHQSIEFVVHTIRPWCVRLEQSFNSLLYPSERQGLYIEHSVDALLRGDIKSRYDAYAVGRQWGWLSVNEIRSFENLNGVGTDGDSLIQPLNFGTMGATPTDVVASTPAQPSAGARAIIREVSTRMLEDGEAWDIEERAIEVPEWMRTNVRRGLAWYEDGLAGEGVTAQTVREARQLSAGSCSDAKV
;
A
#
# COMPACT_ATOMS: atom_id res chain seq x y z
N MET A 1 -51.08 4.96 0.39
CA MET A 1 -51.43 5.63 -0.87
C MET A 1 -50.49 5.02 -1.89
N ASP A 2 -50.95 3.99 -2.58
CA ASP A 2 -50.15 3.27 -3.57
C ASP A 2 -50.09 4.09 -4.86
N VAL A 3 -48.89 4.21 -5.43
CA VAL A 3 -48.69 4.31 -6.88
C VAL A 3 -47.44 3.48 -7.20
N ALA A 4 -47.66 2.32 -7.80
CA ALA A 4 -46.65 1.61 -8.55
C ALA A 4 -46.69 2.10 -9.99
N THR A 5 -45.53 2.36 -10.59
CA THR A 5 -45.35 2.35 -12.05
C THR A 5 -43.92 1.96 -12.35
N GLU A 6 -43.78 0.76 -12.93
CA GLU A 6 -42.88 0.41 -14.03
C GLU A 6 -41.39 0.78 -13.91
N ALA A 7 -40.53 -0.23 -13.96
CA ALA A 7 -39.10 -0.06 -14.13
C ALA A 7 -38.82 0.80 -15.37
N ASP A 8 -38.41 2.05 -15.14
CA ASP A 8 -37.94 2.94 -16.20
C ASP A 8 -36.76 2.25 -16.92
N PRO A 9 -36.81 2.09 -18.25
CA PRO A 9 -35.65 1.65 -19.00
C PRO A 9 -34.57 2.72 -18.78
N VAL A 10 -33.34 2.30 -18.52
CA VAL A 10 -32.21 3.23 -18.40
C VAL A 10 -32.31 4.26 -19.53
N PRO A 11 -32.47 5.57 -19.24
CA PRO A 11 -32.72 6.55 -20.27
C PRO A 11 -31.59 6.50 -21.31
N ASN A 12 -31.92 6.61 -22.60
CA ASN A 12 -30.96 6.58 -23.70
C ASN A 12 -29.83 7.59 -23.41
N LEU A 13 -28.66 7.07 -23.02
CA LEU A 13 -27.49 7.88 -22.70
C LEU A 13 -26.98 8.53 -23.97
N VAL A 14 -26.86 9.85 -23.94
CA VAL A 14 -26.30 10.66 -25.04
C VAL A 14 -25.21 11.55 -24.50
N TYR A 15 -24.18 11.78 -25.31
CA TYR A 15 -23.05 12.62 -24.96
C TYR A 15 -23.11 13.91 -25.76
N VAL A 16 -23.11 15.05 -25.06
CA VAL A 16 -23.03 16.37 -25.68
C VAL A 16 -21.59 16.86 -25.57
N VAL A 17 -20.88 16.91 -26.69
CA VAL A 17 -19.48 17.33 -26.77
C VAL A 17 -19.41 18.77 -27.28
N GLN A 18 -18.77 19.64 -26.50
CA GLN A 18 -18.42 20.99 -26.94
C GLN A 18 -17.18 20.90 -27.85
N THR A 19 -17.33 21.34 -29.10
CA THR A 19 -16.23 21.43 -30.04
C THR A 19 -15.41 22.70 -29.80
N HIS A 20 -14.15 22.70 -30.21
CA HIS A 20 -13.25 23.86 -30.06
C HIS A 20 -13.79 25.12 -30.75
N ASP A 21 -14.63 24.97 -31.77
CA ASP A 21 -15.25 26.08 -32.51
C ASP A 21 -16.50 26.66 -31.81
N GLY A 22 -16.80 26.22 -30.57
CA GLY A 22 -17.95 26.66 -29.78
C GLY A 22 -19.29 26.01 -30.19
N GLY A 23 -19.27 25.09 -31.18
CA GLY A 23 -20.44 24.30 -31.57
C GLY A 23 -20.64 23.09 -30.66
N GLN A 24 -21.87 22.59 -30.59
CA GLN A 24 -22.23 21.36 -29.86
C GLN A 24 -22.49 20.22 -30.84
N ARG A 25 -21.98 19.03 -30.53
CA ARG A 25 -22.33 17.79 -31.24
C ARG A 25 -22.87 16.78 -30.24
N VAL A 26 -23.90 16.05 -30.65
CA VAL A 26 -24.52 15.00 -29.85
C VAL A 26 -24.08 13.66 -30.43
N TYR A 27 -23.57 12.80 -29.58
CA TYR A 27 -23.15 11.43 -29.91
C TYR A 27 -24.01 10.43 -29.14
N PRO A 28 -24.46 9.33 -29.78
CA PRO A 28 -25.04 8.21 -29.07
C PRO A 28 -24.00 7.54 -28.16
N ALA A 29 -24.45 6.79 -27.15
CA ALA A 29 -23.53 6.13 -26.22
C ALA A 29 -22.56 5.15 -26.90
N ASP A 30 -23.00 4.49 -27.97
CA ASP A 30 -22.20 3.49 -28.69
C ASP A 30 -20.99 4.10 -29.42
N ASP A 31 -21.01 5.40 -29.69
CA ASP A 31 -19.92 6.12 -30.37
C ASP A 31 -18.85 6.62 -29.40
N ILE A 32 -19.09 6.56 -28.08
CA ILE A 32 -18.17 7.11 -27.06
C ILE A 32 -17.84 6.06 -26.00
N LEU A 33 -16.57 5.67 -25.93
CA LEU A 33 -16.03 4.95 -24.79
C LEU A 33 -15.90 5.90 -23.59
N HIS A 34 -16.83 5.81 -22.64
CA HIS A 34 -16.76 6.56 -21.39
C HIS A 34 -16.21 5.69 -20.26
N ILE A 35 -14.95 5.94 -19.91
CA ILE A 35 -14.29 5.30 -18.77
C ILE A 35 -14.58 6.12 -17.52
N ARG A 36 -15.42 5.58 -16.65
CA ARG A 36 -15.88 6.26 -15.42
C ARG A 36 -15.19 5.69 -14.18
N GLY A 37 -14.92 6.56 -13.22
CA GLY A 37 -14.40 6.25 -11.89
C GLY A 37 -15.48 5.69 -10.96
N LEU A 38 -15.31 5.90 -9.65
CA LEU A 38 -16.40 5.71 -8.69
C LEU A 38 -17.54 6.68 -9.02
N SER A 39 -18.80 6.26 -8.94
CA SER A 39 -19.95 7.09 -9.33
C SER A 39 -21.10 6.85 -8.34
N SER A 40 -21.85 7.90 -8.00
CA SER A 40 -23.04 7.82 -7.13
C SER A 40 -24.33 7.60 -7.91
N ASP A 41 -24.41 8.13 -9.13
CA ASP A 41 -25.58 8.09 -10.00
C ASP A 41 -25.44 7.05 -11.13
N GLY A 42 -24.26 6.44 -11.29
CA GLY A 42 -23.96 5.55 -12.39
C GLY A 42 -23.93 6.26 -13.74
N LEU A 43 -23.81 7.58 -13.79
CA LEU A 43 -23.71 8.38 -15.01
C LEU A 43 -22.37 9.11 -15.11
N MET A 44 -21.93 9.75 -14.04
CA MET A 44 -20.69 10.51 -14.02
C MET A 44 -19.73 9.99 -12.94
N GLY A 45 -18.45 9.89 -13.29
CA GLY A 45 -17.41 9.60 -12.31
C GLY A 45 -17.21 10.77 -11.36
N LEU A 46 -17.06 10.47 -10.07
CA LEU A 46 -16.64 11.41 -9.05
C LEU A 46 -15.18 11.79 -9.30
N SER A 47 -14.92 13.10 -9.40
CA SER A 47 -13.55 13.62 -9.46
C SER A 47 -12.92 13.55 -8.06
N PRO A 48 -11.75 12.90 -7.89
CA PRO A 48 -11.05 12.90 -6.60
C PRO A 48 -10.77 14.31 -6.09
N ILE A 49 -10.44 15.25 -6.98
CA ILE A 49 -10.21 16.65 -6.63
C ILE A 49 -11.50 17.32 -6.14
N ALA A 50 -12.64 17.04 -6.79
CA ALA A 50 -13.91 17.63 -6.37
C ALA A 50 -14.38 17.10 -5.01
N VAL A 51 -14.18 15.81 -4.75
CA VAL A 51 -14.51 15.16 -3.47
C VAL A 51 -13.63 15.71 -2.34
N HIS A 52 -12.35 15.97 -2.62
CA HIS A 52 -11.37 16.44 -1.65
C HIS A 52 -11.04 17.94 -1.80
N ARG A 53 -11.97 18.74 -2.34
CA ARG A 53 -11.74 20.16 -2.68
C ARG A 53 -11.27 21.01 -1.49
N ASP A 54 -11.72 20.68 -0.27
CA ASP A 54 -11.40 21.46 0.92
C ASP A 54 -9.93 21.27 1.32
N ALA A 55 -9.41 20.04 1.22
CA ALA A 55 -7.99 19.73 1.43
C ALA A 55 -7.10 20.42 0.37
N VAL A 56 -7.49 20.33 -0.91
CA VAL A 56 -6.76 21.03 -1.99
C VAL A 56 -6.82 22.55 -1.82
N GLY A 57 -7.95 23.08 -1.37
CA GLY A 57 -8.12 24.50 -1.08
C GLY A 57 -7.24 24.97 0.07
N LEU A 58 -7.08 24.16 1.12
CA LEU A 58 -6.18 24.44 2.24
C LEU A 58 -4.72 24.54 1.77
N GLU A 59 -4.25 23.55 1.01
CA GLU A 59 -2.92 23.55 0.37
C GLU A 59 -2.64 24.81 -0.45
N GLN A 60 -3.63 25.23 -1.26
CA GLN A 60 -3.51 26.43 -2.08
C GLN A 60 -3.38 27.70 -1.21
N ALA A 61 -4.18 27.80 -0.14
CA ALA A 61 -4.13 28.90 0.80
C ALA A 61 -2.80 28.93 1.57
N GLU A 62 -2.30 27.78 2.02
CA GLU A 62 -0.99 27.65 2.68
C GLU A 62 0.15 28.10 1.76
N ARG A 63 0.12 27.66 0.50
CA ARG A 63 1.12 28.06 -0.50
C ARG A 63 1.08 29.56 -0.79
N GLU A 64 -0.11 30.13 -0.90
CA GLU A 64 -0.27 31.58 -1.07
C GLU A 64 0.23 32.35 0.15
N PHE A 65 -0.11 31.90 1.35
CA PHE A 65 0.39 32.47 2.60
C PHE A 65 1.92 32.43 2.65
N ALA A 66 2.54 31.28 2.35
CA ALA A 66 3.99 31.16 2.29
C ALA A 66 4.60 32.13 1.27
N GLY A 67 4.05 32.17 0.06
CA GLY A 67 4.53 33.07 -1.00
C GLY A 67 4.46 34.55 -0.58
N ARG A 68 3.36 34.98 0.05
CA ARG A 68 3.21 36.34 0.58
C ARG A 68 4.13 36.61 1.77
N PHE A 69 4.29 35.64 2.67
CA PHE A 69 5.17 35.75 3.84
C PHE A 69 6.63 35.93 3.42
N PHE A 70 7.15 35.06 2.56
CA PHE A 70 8.52 35.17 2.05
C PHE A 70 8.71 36.35 1.10
N GLY A 71 7.69 36.70 0.30
CA GLY A 71 7.69 37.93 -0.51
C GLY A 71 7.79 39.21 0.33
N ASN A 72 7.36 39.17 1.59
CA ASN A 72 7.53 40.23 2.58
C ASN A 72 8.77 40.04 3.47
N ASN A 73 9.81 39.37 2.95
CA ASN A 73 11.08 39.10 3.63
C ASN A 73 10.92 38.37 4.99
N GLY A 74 9.90 37.51 5.10
CA GLY A 74 9.62 36.73 6.30
C GLY A 74 9.28 37.58 7.54
N ARG A 75 8.94 38.86 7.35
CA ARG A 75 8.47 39.72 8.43
C ARG A 75 6.96 39.61 8.53
N PRO A 76 6.44 39.06 9.64
CA PRO A 76 5.01 39.12 9.87
C PRO A 76 4.55 40.58 9.91
N GLY A 77 3.26 40.81 9.66
CA GLY A 77 2.67 42.13 9.83
C GLY A 77 2.97 42.71 11.21
N GLY A 78 3.13 44.02 11.27
CA GLY A 78 3.36 44.76 12.50
C GLY A 78 2.71 46.12 12.45
N VAL A 79 2.68 46.78 13.61
CA VAL A 79 2.02 48.08 13.78
C VAL A 79 3.08 49.12 14.07
N LEU A 80 3.03 50.23 13.34
CA LEU A 80 3.76 51.45 13.68
C LEU A 80 2.95 52.20 14.73
N LYS A 81 3.42 52.22 15.96
CA LYS A 81 2.81 52.94 17.07
C LYS A 81 3.39 54.35 17.13
N VAL A 82 2.52 55.36 17.10
CA VAL A 82 2.91 56.78 17.21
C VAL A 82 2.44 57.33 18.55
N ALA A 83 3.32 58.01 19.28
CA ALA A 83 3.00 58.69 20.53
C ALA A 83 2.24 60.01 20.27
N GLY A 84 0.99 59.95 19.78
CA GLY A 84 0.17 61.14 19.57
C GLY A 84 -0.94 60.98 18.52
N ARG A 85 -1.64 62.07 18.20
CA ARG A 85 -2.62 62.12 17.10
C ARG A 85 -1.91 62.42 15.78
N LEU A 86 -2.03 61.50 14.83
CA LEU A 86 -1.56 61.66 13.45
C LEU A 86 -2.68 62.25 12.59
N SER A 87 -2.38 63.23 11.73
CA SER A 87 -3.35 63.67 10.71
C SER A 87 -3.49 62.61 9.61
N ASN A 88 -4.63 62.57 8.91
CA ASN A 88 -4.86 61.60 7.83
C ASN A 88 -3.78 61.70 6.74
N ASP A 89 -3.38 62.91 6.36
CA ASP A 89 -2.33 63.13 5.35
C ASP A 89 -0.96 62.61 5.81
N ALA A 90 -0.62 62.81 7.09
CA ALA A 90 0.62 62.29 7.67
C ALA A 90 0.59 60.75 7.74
N ALA A 91 -0.56 60.15 8.05
CA ALA A 91 -0.74 58.69 8.07
C ALA A 91 -0.50 58.06 6.68
N VAL A 92 -1.07 58.66 5.64
CA VAL A 92 -0.91 58.19 4.25
C VAL A 92 0.55 58.30 3.82
N ARG A 93 1.21 59.44 4.08
CA ARG A 93 2.63 59.64 3.77
C ARG A 93 3.53 58.65 4.51
N LEU A 94 3.29 58.43 5.79
CA LEU A 94 4.06 57.49 6.60
C LEU A 94 3.92 56.06 6.06
N LYS A 95 2.69 55.63 5.72
CA LYS A 95 2.44 54.33 5.11
C LYS A 95 3.17 54.18 3.77
N GLN A 96 3.06 55.16 2.88
CA GLN A 96 3.71 55.12 1.56
C GLN A 96 5.23 55.10 1.68
N SER A 97 5.81 55.92 2.56
CA SER A 97 7.23 55.93 2.85
C SER A 97 7.71 54.56 3.35
N TRP A 98 6.99 54.00 4.34
CA TRP A 98 7.29 52.68 4.89
C TRP A 98 7.24 51.58 3.84
N GLU A 99 6.16 51.51 3.07
CA GLU A 99 5.99 50.52 2.01
C GLU A 99 7.06 50.66 0.92
N SER A 100 7.38 51.89 0.50
CA SER A 100 8.42 52.13 -0.52
C SER A 100 9.81 51.68 -0.08
N ALA A 101 10.12 51.80 1.21
CA ALA A 101 11.43 51.50 1.76
C ALA A 101 11.59 50.03 2.17
N HIS A 102 10.50 49.30 2.43
CA HIS A 102 10.55 47.97 3.05
C HIS A 102 9.71 46.88 2.37
N ARG A 103 8.90 47.21 1.36
CA ARG A 103 8.11 46.22 0.60
C ARG A 103 8.94 45.64 -0.55
N GLY A 104 8.84 44.33 -0.76
CA GLY A 104 9.50 43.61 -1.85
C GLY A 104 10.88 43.08 -1.48
N LEU A 105 11.35 42.10 -2.26
CA LEU A 105 12.62 41.40 -2.01
C LEU A 105 13.85 42.34 -2.07
N ASP A 106 13.87 43.31 -2.99
CA ASP A 106 15.01 44.23 -3.15
C ASP A 106 15.20 45.19 -1.96
N ASN A 107 14.15 45.35 -1.16
CA ASN A 107 14.13 46.18 0.04
C ASN A 107 14.31 45.35 1.32
N ALA A 108 14.53 44.04 1.19
CA ALA A 108 14.85 43.15 2.28
C ALA A 108 16.09 43.65 3.06
N HIS A 109 16.09 43.43 4.38
CA HIS A 109 17.20 43.79 5.29
C HIS A 109 17.62 45.26 5.34
N ARG A 110 16.92 46.18 4.68
CA ARG A 110 17.16 47.62 4.87
C ARG A 110 16.91 48.01 6.32
N VAL A 111 17.75 48.92 6.82
CA VAL A 111 17.63 49.48 8.15
C VAL A 111 16.46 50.46 8.16
N ALA A 112 15.44 50.15 8.97
CA ALA A 112 14.32 51.05 9.19
C ALA A 112 14.76 52.20 10.09
N VAL A 113 14.74 53.43 9.58
CA VAL A 113 14.90 54.64 10.39
C VAL A 113 13.51 55.16 10.71
N LEU A 114 13.17 55.19 12.00
CA LEU A 114 11.90 55.69 12.51
C LEU A 114 12.08 57.12 13.04
N GLU A 115 11.15 58.01 12.71
CA GLU A 115 11.13 59.38 13.25
C GLU A 115 10.74 59.37 14.74
N GLU A 116 11.06 60.46 15.44
CA GLU A 116 10.95 60.57 16.89
C GLU A 116 9.54 60.21 17.40
N GLY A 117 9.47 59.18 18.26
CA GLY A 117 8.21 58.69 18.85
C GLY A 117 7.44 57.64 18.05
N ILE A 118 7.99 57.14 16.94
CA ILE A 118 7.45 55.99 16.20
C ILE A 118 8.14 54.70 16.66
N GLU A 119 7.36 53.73 17.11
CA GLU A 119 7.83 52.39 17.51
C GLU A 119 7.26 51.32 16.58
N TRP A 120 8.09 50.39 16.11
CA TRP A 120 7.63 49.20 15.41
C TRP A 120 7.31 48.08 16.40
N GLN A 121 6.07 47.60 16.38
CA GLN A 121 5.65 46.43 17.14
C GLN A 121 5.38 45.27 16.17
N SER A 122 6.20 44.22 16.25
CA SER A 122 5.96 42.98 15.49
C SER A 122 4.76 42.23 16.09
N MET A 123 3.73 41.99 15.29
CA MET A 123 2.47 41.38 15.76
C MET A 123 2.30 39.92 15.32
N GLY A 124 3.19 39.38 14.49
CA GLY A 124 3.03 38.01 14.01
C GLY A 124 3.95 37.00 14.63
N MET A 125 3.48 35.75 14.57
CA MET A 125 4.15 34.57 15.07
C MET A 125 5.19 34.07 14.05
N PRO A 126 6.40 33.68 14.49
CA PRO A 126 7.36 32.98 13.65
C PRO A 126 6.79 31.68 13.06
N LEU A 127 7.12 31.34 11.82
CA LEU A 127 6.67 30.10 11.17
C LEU A 127 7.13 28.83 11.89
N GLN A 128 8.24 28.90 12.63
CA GLN A 128 8.73 27.80 13.47
C GLN A 128 7.76 27.50 14.62
N ASP A 129 7.28 28.54 15.30
CA ASP A 129 6.32 28.40 16.40
C ASP A 129 4.95 27.92 15.88
N ALA A 130 4.60 28.30 14.64
CA ALA A 130 3.39 27.85 13.96
C ALA A 130 3.48 26.43 13.38
N GLN A 131 4.63 25.74 13.50
CA GLN A 131 4.89 24.41 12.91
C GLN A 131 4.58 24.34 11.41
N PHE A 132 4.78 25.44 10.68
CA PHE A 132 4.33 25.58 9.29
C PHE A 132 5.00 24.57 8.33
N VAL A 133 6.24 24.19 8.61
CA VAL A 133 6.95 23.17 7.81
C VAL A 133 6.29 21.80 7.96
N GLU A 134 5.88 21.43 9.17
CA GLU A 134 5.20 20.14 9.41
C GLU A 134 3.78 20.14 8.85
N GLN A 135 3.06 21.26 8.94
CA GLN A 135 1.78 21.43 8.24
C GLN A 135 1.93 21.19 6.74
N ARG A 136 2.91 21.86 6.10
CA ARG A 136 3.15 21.70 4.66
C ARG A 136 3.56 20.28 4.26
N ARG A 137 4.23 19.52 5.13
CA ARG A 137 4.50 18.10 4.90
C ARG A 137 3.22 17.28 4.98
N PHE A 138 2.41 17.50 6.02
CA PHE A 138 1.14 16.81 6.16
C PHE A 138 0.22 17.06 4.96
N SER A 139 0.23 18.27 4.42
CA SER A 139 -0.54 18.62 3.24
C SER A 139 -0.08 17.81 2.00
N ILE A 140 1.24 17.62 1.80
CA ILE A 140 1.77 16.71 0.76
C ILE A 140 1.25 15.29 0.97
N GLU A 141 1.27 14.78 2.21
CA GLU A 141 0.75 13.45 2.53
C GLU A 141 -0.76 13.32 2.25
N GLU A 142 -1.52 14.37 2.50
CA GLU A 142 -2.96 14.41 2.24
C GLU A 142 -3.25 14.30 0.73
N ILE A 143 -2.53 15.04 -0.11
CA ILE A 143 -2.64 14.92 -1.57
C ILE A 143 -2.20 13.53 -2.05
N ALA A 144 -1.10 13.01 -1.52
CA ALA A 144 -0.62 11.65 -1.83
C ALA A 144 -1.69 10.60 -1.57
N ARG A 145 -2.38 10.73 -0.43
CA ARG A 145 -3.41 9.81 0.04
C ARG A 145 -4.65 9.80 -0.86
N ILE A 146 -5.05 10.95 -1.41
CA ILE A 146 -6.17 11.05 -2.36
C ILE A 146 -5.92 10.15 -3.58
N PHE A 147 -4.69 10.14 -4.09
CA PHE A 147 -4.31 9.34 -5.27
C PHE A 147 -3.71 7.98 -4.93
N ARG A 148 -3.57 7.65 -3.64
CA ARG A 148 -2.89 6.44 -3.14
C ARG A 148 -1.47 6.31 -3.69
N VAL A 149 -0.75 7.41 -3.81
CA VAL A 149 0.65 7.42 -4.25
C VAL A 149 1.54 7.41 -3.01
N PRO A 150 2.44 6.43 -2.85
CA PRO A 150 3.41 6.45 -1.75
C PRO A 150 4.34 7.66 -1.77
N LEU A 151 4.75 8.11 -0.59
CA LEU A 151 5.56 9.31 -0.41
C LEU A 151 6.98 9.19 -0.99
N HIS A 152 7.55 7.99 -1.01
CA HIS A 152 8.89 7.77 -1.57
C HIS A 152 8.96 8.05 -3.07
N LEU A 153 7.85 7.88 -3.79
CA LEU A 153 7.74 8.25 -5.22
C LEU A 153 7.66 9.77 -5.42
N MET A 154 7.27 10.53 -4.39
CA MET A 154 7.25 11.99 -4.40
C MET A 154 8.54 12.62 -3.86
N GLY A 155 9.55 11.79 -3.53
CA GLY A 155 10.86 12.24 -3.05
C GLY A 155 10.92 12.47 -1.54
N ASP A 156 9.89 12.12 -0.77
CA ASP A 156 9.96 12.13 0.68
C ASP A 156 10.40 10.75 1.20
N LEU A 157 11.62 10.72 1.75
CA LEU A 157 12.29 9.51 2.25
C LEU A 157 12.49 9.53 3.77
N GLN A 158 11.88 10.45 4.52
CA GLN A 158 12.20 10.65 5.94
C GLN A 158 12.06 9.39 6.81
N ARG A 159 11.14 8.48 6.45
CA ARG A 159 10.88 7.22 7.16
C ARG A 159 11.17 5.99 6.28
N ALA A 160 11.78 6.17 5.12
CA ALA A 160 11.97 5.12 4.14
C ALA A 160 13.37 4.49 4.28
N THR A 161 13.42 3.18 4.56
CA THR A 161 14.63 2.35 4.43
C THR A 161 14.59 1.62 3.09
N TYR A 162 15.74 1.20 2.55
CA TYR A 162 15.82 0.50 1.25
C TYR A 162 14.88 -0.71 1.16
N SER A 163 14.86 -1.57 2.18
CA SER A 163 13.96 -2.74 2.22
C SER A 163 12.47 -2.35 2.28
N ASN A 164 12.13 -1.25 2.94
CA ASN A 164 10.76 -0.75 3.02
C ASN A 164 10.31 -0.12 1.68
N ILE A 165 11.22 0.51 0.93
CA ILE A 165 10.94 1.12 -0.38
C ILE A 165 10.53 0.07 -1.42
N GLU A 166 11.19 -1.09 -1.44
CA GLU A 166 10.83 -2.20 -2.34
C GLU A 166 9.40 -2.68 -2.05
N HIS A 167 9.09 -2.90 -0.78
CA HIS A 167 7.74 -3.29 -0.34
C HIS A 167 6.69 -2.22 -0.69
N GLN A 168 6.96 -0.94 -0.44
CA GLN A 168 6.05 0.16 -0.78
C GLN A 168 5.87 0.33 -2.30
N SER A 169 6.90 0.00 -3.09
CA SER A 169 6.81 0.04 -4.56
C SER A 169 5.92 -1.10 -5.09
N ILE A 170 5.97 -2.28 -4.48
CA ILE A 170 5.04 -3.37 -4.77
C ILE A 170 3.61 -2.99 -4.36
N GLU A 171 3.45 -2.42 -3.17
CA GLU A 171 2.14 -1.97 -2.65
C GLU A 171 1.49 -0.96 -3.60
N PHE A 172 2.26 -0.01 -4.15
CA PHE A 172 1.78 0.94 -5.15
C PHE A 172 1.22 0.25 -6.40
N VAL A 173 1.93 -0.75 -6.93
CA VAL A 173 1.48 -1.48 -8.11
C VAL A 173 0.18 -2.22 -7.81
N VAL A 174 0.10 -2.89 -6.65
CA VAL A 174 -1.04 -3.73 -6.28
C VAL A 174 -2.29 -2.92 -5.93
N HIS A 175 -2.15 -1.86 -5.13
CA HIS A 175 -3.29 -1.13 -4.56
C HIS A 175 -3.67 0.15 -5.30
N THR A 176 -2.79 0.64 -6.17
CA THR A 176 -3.02 1.87 -6.92
C THR A 176 -3.09 1.60 -8.41
N ILE A 177 -2.04 1.04 -9.02
CA ILE A 177 -1.99 0.87 -10.48
C ILE A 177 -2.94 -0.23 -10.97
N ARG A 178 -2.90 -1.43 -10.36
CA ARG A 178 -3.68 -2.59 -10.81
C ARG A 178 -5.19 -2.32 -10.87
N PRO A 179 -5.84 -1.66 -9.89
CA PRO A 179 -7.24 -1.31 -10.00
C PRO A 179 -7.57 -0.40 -11.19
N TRP A 180 -6.67 0.51 -11.58
CA TRP A 180 -6.84 1.34 -12.77
C TRP A 180 -6.67 0.53 -14.06
N CYS A 181 -5.66 -0.34 -14.13
CA CYS A 181 -5.47 -1.25 -15.25
C CYS A 181 -6.72 -2.12 -15.48
N VAL A 182 -7.21 -2.79 -14.44
CA VAL A 182 -8.41 -3.65 -14.52
C VAL A 182 -9.64 -2.86 -14.98
N ARG A 183 -9.82 -1.63 -14.51
CA ARG A 183 -10.93 -0.77 -14.96
C ARG A 183 -10.85 -0.45 -16.44
N LEU A 184 -9.65 -0.10 -16.92
CA LEU A 184 -9.40 0.18 -18.33
C LEU A 184 -9.61 -1.08 -19.17
N GLU A 185 -9.08 -2.21 -18.75
CA GLU A 185 -9.22 -3.51 -19.41
C GLU A 185 -10.69 -3.92 -19.52
N GLN A 186 -11.46 -3.83 -18.45
CA GLN A 186 -12.90 -4.12 -18.51
C GLN A 186 -13.62 -3.21 -19.52
N SER A 187 -13.22 -1.93 -19.57
CA SER A 187 -13.78 -0.95 -20.51
C SER A 187 -13.34 -1.23 -21.96
N PHE A 188 -12.13 -1.73 -22.20
CA PHE A 188 -11.64 -2.07 -23.53
C PHE A 188 -12.17 -3.42 -24.01
N ASN A 189 -12.27 -4.41 -23.12
CA ASN A 189 -12.84 -5.73 -23.45
C ASN A 189 -14.34 -5.63 -23.78
N SER A 190 -15.05 -4.62 -23.28
CA SER A 190 -16.44 -4.38 -23.68
C SER A 190 -16.58 -3.92 -25.13
N LEU A 191 -15.53 -3.37 -25.74
CA LEU A 191 -15.50 -3.00 -27.16
C LEU A 191 -15.38 -4.20 -28.10
N LEU A 192 -14.86 -5.33 -27.62
CA LEU A 192 -14.77 -6.55 -28.43
C LEU A 192 -16.17 -7.08 -28.72
N TYR A 193 -16.38 -7.54 -29.97
CA TYR A 193 -17.62 -8.18 -30.34
C TYR A 193 -17.81 -9.49 -29.56
N PRO A 194 -19.06 -9.92 -29.27
CA PRO A 194 -19.30 -11.16 -28.54
C PRO A 194 -18.62 -12.39 -29.15
N SER A 195 -18.46 -12.43 -30.48
CA SER A 195 -17.73 -13.49 -31.20
C SER A 195 -16.22 -13.48 -30.94
N GLU A 196 -15.63 -12.31 -30.68
CA GLU A 196 -14.18 -12.14 -30.46
C GLU A 196 -13.79 -12.44 -29.02
N ARG A 197 -14.68 -12.19 -28.06
CA ARG A 197 -14.45 -12.40 -26.61
C ARG A 197 -14.18 -13.86 -26.22
N GLN A 198 -14.41 -14.83 -27.10
CA GLN A 198 -14.10 -16.23 -26.85
C GLN A 198 -12.62 -16.57 -27.03
N GLY A 199 -11.86 -15.76 -27.79
CA GLY A 199 -10.47 -16.04 -28.11
C GLY A 199 -9.52 -14.85 -27.94
N LEU A 200 -10.05 -13.63 -27.79
CA LEU A 200 -9.28 -12.40 -27.62
C LEU A 200 -9.68 -11.71 -26.32
N TYR A 201 -8.68 -11.20 -25.62
CA TYR A 201 -8.85 -10.32 -24.47
C TYR A 201 -7.74 -9.27 -24.47
N ILE A 202 -8.01 -8.14 -23.83
CA ILE A 202 -7.08 -7.03 -23.66
C ILE A 202 -6.69 -6.98 -22.19
N GLU A 203 -5.39 -7.06 -21.90
CA GLU A 203 -4.82 -6.99 -20.54
C GLU A 203 -3.57 -6.11 -20.55
N HIS A 204 -3.33 -5.36 -19.46
CA HIS A 204 -2.04 -4.72 -19.21
C HIS A 204 -1.11 -5.70 -18.48
N SER A 205 0.07 -5.95 -19.04
CA SER A 205 1.13 -6.63 -18.28
C SER A 205 1.76 -5.66 -17.28
N VAL A 206 1.38 -5.79 -16.01
CA VAL A 206 2.01 -5.07 -14.89
C VAL A 206 3.26 -5.76 -14.35
N ASP A 207 3.60 -6.94 -14.87
CA ASP A 207 4.74 -7.75 -14.41
C ASP A 207 6.08 -7.05 -14.65
N ALA A 208 6.15 -6.15 -15.62
CA ALA A 208 7.31 -5.29 -15.83
C ALA A 208 7.53 -4.26 -14.71
N LEU A 209 6.47 -3.85 -14.01
CA LEU A 209 6.60 -2.98 -12.83
C LEU A 209 6.99 -3.79 -11.59
N LEU A 210 6.54 -5.05 -11.51
CA LEU A 210 6.93 -6.01 -10.47
C LEU A 210 8.29 -6.69 -10.76
N ARG A 211 8.90 -6.46 -11.93
CA ARG A 211 10.23 -6.98 -12.32
C ARG A 211 11.38 -6.47 -11.46
N GLY A 212 11.16 -5.52 -10.56
CA GLY A 212 12.20 -5.03 -9.64
C GLY A 212 12.88 -6.14 -8.85
N ASP A 213 12.19 -7.26 -8.59
CA ASP A 213 12.74 -8.44 -7.94
C ASP A 213 12.55 -9.71 -8.78
N ILE A 214 13.33 -9.81 -9.86
CA ILE A 214 13.42 -11.03 -10.70
C ILE A 214 13.76 -12.25 -9.82
N LYS A 215 14.56 -12.08 -8.77
CA LYS A 215 15.00 -13.17 -7.91
C LYS A 215 13.83 -13.81 -7.17
N SER A 216 13.05 -13.03 -6.40
CA SER A 216 11.91 -13.60 -5.67
C SER A 216 10.85 -14.19 -6.60
N ARG A 217 10.64 -13.61 -7.79
CA ARG A 217 9.70 -14.17 -8.78
C ARG A 217 10.17 -15.53 -9.32
N TYR A 218 11.43 -15.64 -9.70
CA TYR A 218 11.98 -16.89 -10.20
C TYR A 218 12.10 -17.94 -9.09
N ASP A 219 12.42 -17.52 -7.86
CA ASP A 219 12.41 -18.39 -6.68
C ASP A 219 10.98 -18.91 -6.42
N ALA A 220 9.94 -18.07 -6.56
CA ALA A 220 8.55 -18.52 -6.44
C ALA A 220 8.15 -19.54 -7.53
N TYR A 221 8.54 -19.32 -8.79
CA TYR A 221 8.32 -20.30 -9.86
C TYR A 221 9.11 -21.59 -9.61
N ALA A 222 10.34 -21.50 -9.12
CA ALA A 222 11.15 -22.65 -8.77
C ALA A 222 10.48 -23.48 -7.67
N VAL A 223 9.93 -22.83 -6.63
CA VAL A 223 9.14 -23.47 -5.57
C VAL A 223 7.89 -24.13 -6.17
N GLY A 224 7.12 -23.44 -7.00
CA GLY A 224 5.92 -24.01 -7.61
C GLY A 224 6.21 -25.20 -8.52
N ARG A 225 7.31 -25.15 -9.25
CA ARG A 225 7.79 -26.24 -10.11
C ARG A 225 8.34 -27.41 -9.30
N GLN A 226 9.02 -27.12 -8.19
CA GLN A 226 9.55 -28.11 -7.27
C GLN A 226 8.44 -28.89 -6.57
N TRP A 227 7.36 -28.23 -6.16
CA TRP A 227 6.20 -28.86 -5.52
C TRP A 227 5.18 -29.45 -6.50
N GLY A 228 5.34 -29.19 -7.80
CA GLY A 228 4.59 -29.87 -8.83
C GLY A 228 3.22 -29.28 -9.18
N TRP A 229 2.90 -28.07 -8.74
CA TRP A 229 1.62 -27.42 -9.03
C TRP A 229 1.72 -26.34 -10.13
N LEU A 230 2.93 -26.08 -10.66
CA LEU A 230 3.14 -25.25 -11.85
C LEU A 230 3.84 -26.03 -12.97
N SER A 231 3.28 -25.91 -14.18
CA SER A 231 3.84 -26.38 -15.44
C SER A 231 4.77 -25.35 -16.10
N VAL A 232 5.57 -25.78 -17.08
CA VAL A 232 6.44 -24.86 -17.83
C VAL A 232 5.60 -23.91 -18.69
N ASN A 233 4.52 -24.40 -19.29
CA ASN A 233 3.63 -23.57 -20.11
C ASN A 233 2.85 -22.55 -19.27
N GLU A 234 2.45 -22.87 -18.04
CA GLU A 234 1.84 -21.89 -17.12
C GLU A 234 2.84 -20.80 -16.73
N ILE A 235 4.09 -21.15 -16.40
CA ILE A 235 5.12 -20.14 -16.10
C ILE A 235 5.39 -19.27 -17.34
N ARG A 236 5.41 -19.86 -18.53
CA ARG A 236 5.61 -19.12 -19.79
C ARG A 236 4.41 -18.23 -20.12
N SER A 237 3.19 -18.67 -19.86
CA SER A 237 2.01 -17.82 -20.05
C SER A 237 2.01 -16.63 -19.09
N PHE A 238 2.40 -16.82 -17.82
CA PHE A 238 2.59 -15.73 -16.86
C PHE A 238 3.65 -14.72 -17.34
N GLU A 239 4.70 -15.18 -18.02
CA GLU A 239 5.72 -14.32 -18.62
C GLU A 239 5.35 -13.81 -20.03
N ASN A 240 4.11 -14.04 -20.49
CA ASN A 240 3.64 -13.69 -21.84
C ASN A 240 4.53 -14.24 -22.97
N LEU A 241 5.06 -15.45 -22.77
CA LEU A 241 5.86 -16.20 -23.72
C LEU A 241 5.04 -17.33 -24.34
N ASN A 242 5.31 -17.61 -25.63
CA ASN A 242 4.70 -18.77 -26.30
C ASN A 242 5.06 -20.08 -25.57
N GLY A 243 4.07 -20.95 -25.39
CA GLY A 243 4.27 -22.30 -24.84
C GLY A 243 5.23 -23.15 -25.69
N VAL A 244 5.76 -24.21 -25.11
CA VAL A 244 6.75 -25.12 -25.74
C VAL A 244 6.13 -26.46 -26.12
N GLY A 245 4.90 -26.44 -26.66
CA GLY A 245 4.15 -27.64 -27.01
C GLY A 245 3.59 -28.38 -25.80
N THR A 246 3.01 -29.56 -26.01
CA THR A 246 2.30 -30.36 -24.97
C THR A 246 3.21 -30.83 -23.85
N ASP A 247 4.52 -30.97 -24.12
CA ASP A 247 5.50 -31.40 -23.12
C ASP A 247 5.66 -30.38 -21.99
N GLY A 248 5.38 -29.11 -22.28
CA GLY A 248 5.42 -28.01 -21.32
C GLY A 248 4.29 -28.02 -20.28
N ASP A 249 3.22 -28.80 -20.49
CA ASP A 249 2.08 -28.93 -19.58
C ASP A 249 2.32 -29.98 -18.49
N SER A 250 3.43 -30.74 -18.58
CA SER A 250 3.74 -31.81 -17.63
C SER A 250 4.11 -31.25 -16.26
N LEU A 251 3.40 -31.68 -15.21
CA LEU A 251 3.70 -31.39 -13.81
C LEU A 251 4.82 -32.29 -13.28
N ILE A 252 5.70 -31.76 -12.43
CA ILE A 252 6.78 -32.54 -11.79
C ILE A 252 6.25 -33.15 -10.51
N GLN A 253 6.60 -34.41 -10.26
CA GLN A 253 6.33 -35.07 -9.00
C GLN A 253 7.61 -35.12 -8.16
N PRO A 254 7.63 -34.56 -6.93
CA PRO A 254 8.77 -34.70 -6.03
C PRO A 254 8.99 -36.18 -5.69
N LEU A 255 10.18 -36.72 -6.02
CA LEU A 255 10.56 -38.12 -5.76
C LEU A 255 10.59 -38.51 -4.27
N ASN A 256 10.61 -37.53 -3.35
CA ASN A 256 10.79 -37.75 -1.91
C ASN A 256 9.47 -37.84 -1.10
N PHE A 257 8.31 -37.60 -1.71
CA PHE A 257 6.99 -37.77 -1.10
C PHE A 257 6.05 -38.37 -2.16
N GLY A 258 5.89 -39.69 -2.20
CA GLY A 258 5.03 -40.33 -3.21
C GLY A 258 3.54 -40.09 -2.94
N THR A 259 2.61 -40.06 -3.90
CA THR A 259 2.62 -39.56 -5.27
C THR A 259 1.20 -39.04 -5.56
N MET A 260 1.05 -38.17 -6.56
CA MET A 260 -0.10 -38.21 -7.46
C MET A 260 0.23 -39.12 -8.65
N GLY A 261 -0.14 -40.41 -8.58
CA GLY A 261 -0.13 -41.37 -9.71
C GLY A 261 0.90 -42.53 -9.77
N ALA A 262 1.55 -42.98 -8.68
CA ALA A 262 2.71 -43.90 -8.77
C ALA A 262 2.49 -45.29 -9.40
N THR A 263 3.57 -45.82 -9.99
CA THR A 263 4.14 -47.07 -9.46
C THR A 263 5.66 -46.94 -9.28
N PRO A 264 6.19 -47.14 -8.06
CA PRO A 264 7.62 -47.10 -7.79
C PRO A 264 8.19 -48.50 -8.00
N THR A 265 8.81 -48.74 -9.14
CA THR A 265 9.62 -49.95 -9.30
C THR A 265 11.06 -49.51 -9.52
N ASP A 266 11.89 -49.99 -8.61
CA ASP A 266 13.33 -49.78 -8.50
C ASP A 266 13.72 -48.40 -7.95
N VAL A 267 13.94 -48.29 -6.64
CA VAL A 267 15.29 -48.26 -6.05
C VAL A 267 15.19 -48.35 -4.51
N VAL A 268 15.86 -49.38 -3.98
CA VAL A 268 16.43 -49.57 -2.64
C VAL A 268 16.22 -48.44 -1.62
N ALA A 269 15.62 -48.79 -0.47
CA ALA A 269 15.63 -47.99 0.74
C ALA A 269 17.07 -47.55 1.10
N SER A 270 17.42 -46.29 0.85
CA SER A 270 18.58 -45.71 1.49
C SER A 270 18.18 -45.26 2.89
N THR A 271 18.62 -46.03 3.89
CA THR A 271 18.73 -45.60 5.30
C THR A 271 19.20 -44.14 5.37
N PRO A 272 18.61 -43.27 6.21
CA PRO A 272 19.07 -41.90 6.32
C PRO A 272 20.57 -41.87 6.61
N ALA A 273 21.32 -41.16 5.77
CA ALA A 273 22.77 -41.11 5.85
C ALA A 273 23.18 -40.66 7.26
N GLN A 274 23.96 -41.49 7.96
CA GLN A 274 24.50 -41.09 9.26
C GLN A 274 25.28 -39.78 9.11
N PRO A 275 25.14 -38.82 10.05
CA PRO A 275 25.86 -37.56 10.00
C PRO A 275 27.36 -37.78 9.83
N SER A 276 28.03 -36.91 9.07
CA SER A 276 29.47 -36.98 8.83
C SER A 276 30.26 -37.03 10.14
N ALA A 277 31.49 -37.57 10.12
CA ALA A 277 32.32 -37.64 11.33
C ALA A 277 32.52 -36.25 11.98
N GLY A 278 32.58 -35.19 11.16
CA GLY A 278 32.62 -33.79 11.63
C GLY A 278 31.32 -33.35 12.31
N ALA A 279 30.15 -33.68 11.73
CA ALA A 279 28.87 -33.38 12.36
C ALA A 279 28.66 -34.16 13.68
N ARG A 280 29.14 -35.41 13.76
CA ARG A 280 29.14 -36.18 15.02
C ARG A 280 30.08 -35.60 16.07
N ALA A 281 31.24 -35.07 15.66
CA ALA A 281 32.17 -34.41 16.56
C ALA A 281 31.59 -33.11 17.12
N ILE A 282 30.94 -32.31 16.28
CA ILE A 282 30.27 -31.06 16.70
C ILE A 282 29.10 -31.37 17.64
N ILE A 283 28.25 -32.33 17.29
CA ILE A 283 27.13 -32.73 18.15
C ILE A 283 27.65 -33.21 19.50
N ARG A 284 28.69 -34.05 19.52
CA ARG A 284 29.33 -34.50 20.76
C ARG A 284 29.94 -33.33 21.54
N GLU A 285 30.68 -32.42 20.91
CA GLU A 285 31.31 -31.24 21.56
C GLU A 285 30.27 -30.30 22.18
N VAL A 286 29.18 -30.02 21.45
CA VAL A 286 28.05 -29.22 21.95
C VAL A 286 27.36 -29.93 23.11
N SER A 287 27.19 -31.25 23.03
CA SER A 287 26.57 -32.05 24.09
C SER A 287 27.42 -32.11 25.36
N THR A 288 28.75 -32.18 25.21
CA THR A 288 29.70 -32.18 26.33
C THR A 288 29.78 -30.80 26.97
N ARG A 289 29.82 -29.71 26.19
CA ARG A 289 29.75 -28.34 26.74
C ARG A 289 28.44 -28.06 27.47
N MET A 290 27.31 -28.59 26.97
CA MET A 290 26.02 -28.50 27.66
C MET A 290 25.99 -29.26 29.00
N LEU A 291 26.86 -30.27 29.19
CA LEU A 291 26.97 -31.01 30.45
C LEU A 291 28.03 -30.41 31.40
N GLU A 292 29.03 -29.71 30.89
CA GLU A 292 30.12 -29.12 31.68
C GLU A 292 29.77 -27.73 32.24
N ASP A 293 29.00 -26.90 31.52
CA ASP A 293 28.79 -25.51 31.91
C ASP A 293 27.67 -25.29 32.94
N GLY A 294 26.85 -26.29 33.28
CA GLY A 294 25.91 -26.23 34.41
C GLY A 294 24.89 -25.08 34.42
N GLU A 295 24.89 -24.20 33.41
CA GLU A 295 23.90 -23.14 33.25
C GLU A 295 22.69 -23.72 32.52
N ALA A 296 21.78 -24.27 33.33
CA ALA A 296 20.39 -24.37 32.95
C ALA A 296 19.90 -22.95 32.61
N TRP A 297 19.51 -22.74 31.35
CA TRP A 297 18.73 -21.57 31.00
C TRP A 297 17.35 -21.76 31.65
N ASP A 298 17.11 -21.10 32.78
CA ASP A 298 15.78 -21.01 33.39
C ASP A 298 14.89 -20.18 32.45
N ILE A 299 14.21 -20.87 31.54
CA ILE A 299 13.07 -20.32 30.82
C ILE A 299 11.92 -20.36 31.84
N GLU A 300 11.56 -19.20 32.41
CA GLU A 300 10.38 -19.09 33.27
C GLU A 300 9.15 -19.64 32.52
N GLU A 301 8.64 -20.81 32.94
CA GLU A 301 7.37 -21.35 32.45
C GLU A 301 6.23 -20.43 32.90
N ARG A 302 5.82 -19.50 32.03
CA ARG A 302 4.57 -18.74 32.22
C ARG A 302 3.40 -19.59 31.74
N ALA A 303 2.43 -19.78 32.64
CA ALA A 303 1.14 -20.33 32.25
C ALA A 303 0.39 -19.28 31.42
N ILE A 304 0.06 -19.64 30.17
CA ILE A 304 -0.75 -18.79 29.30
C ILE A 304 -2.20 -19.27 29.32
N GLU A 305 -3.14 -18.33 29.43
CA GLU A 305 -4.54 -18.62 29.24
C GLU A 305 -4.84 -18.83 27.75
N VAL A 306 -5.10 -20.08 27.36
CA VAL A 306 -5.37 -20.44 25.97
C VAL A 306 -6.70 -19.79 25.52
N PRO A 307 -6.79 -19.10 24.37
CA PRO A 307 -8.05 -18.51 23.90
C PRO A 307 -9.14 -19.55 23.58
N GLU A 308 -10.42 -19.22 23.82
CA GLU A 308 -11.55 -20.19 23.70
C GLU A 308 -11.72 -20.79 22.30
N TRP A 309 -11.41 -20.04 21.24
CA TRP A 309 -11.47 -20.54 19.86
C TRP A 309 -10.45 -21.66 19.62
N MET A 310 -9.26 -21.56 20.21
CA MET A 310 -8.19 -22.54 20.11
C MET A 310 -8.55 -23.79 20.93
N ARG A 311 -9.11 -23.62 22.14
CA ARG A 311 -9.67 -24.73 22.93
C ARG A 311 -10.75 -25.48 22.16
N THR A 312 -11.64 -24.76 21.48
CA THR A 312 -12.75 -25.33 20.70
C THR A 312 -12.24 -26.15 19.51
N ASN A 313 -11.21 -25.65 18.80
CA ASN A 313 -10.61 -26.38 17.69
C ASN A 313 -9.86 -27.64 18.14
N VAL A 314 -9.14 -27.58 19.26
CA VAL A 314 -8.45 -28.75 19.82
C VAL A 314 -9.44 -29.80 20.33
N ARG A 315 -10.57 -29.39 20.95
CA ARG A 315 -11.66 -30.30 21.33
C ARG A 315 -12.27 -31.01 20.12
N ARG A 316 -12.47 -30.29 19.01
CA ARG A 316 -12.96 -30.89 17.75
C ARG A 316 -11.96 -31.89 17.16
N GLY A 317 -10.67 -31.58 17.18
CA GLY A 317 -9.62 -32.50 16.74
C GLY A 317 -9.52 -33.76 17.61
N LEU A 318 -9.68 -33.63 18.93
CA LEU A 318 -9.73 -34.76 19.86
C LEU A 318 -10.96 -35.64 19.65
N ALA A 319 -12.13 -35.05 19.41
CA ALA A 319 -13.35 -35.81 19.07
C ALA A 319 -13.16 -36.62 17.78
N TRP A 320 -12.54 -36.02 16.76
CA TRP A 320 -12.19 -36.72 15.51
C TRP A 320 -11.23 -37.89 15.73
N TYR A 321 -10.27 -37.75 16.65
CA TYR A 321 -9.36 -38.83 17.04
C TYR A 321 -10.08 -39.94 17.82
N GLU A 322 -10.96 -39.59 18.76
CA GLU A 322 -11.72 -40.54 19.58
C GLU A 322 -12.77 -41.31 18.76
N ASP A 323 -13.28 -40.70 17.68
CA ASP A 323 -14.14 -41.35 16.67
C ASP A 323 -13.35 -42.26 15.69
N GLY A 324 -12.04 -42.40 15.87
CA GLY A 324 -11.19 -43.30 15.07
C GLY A 324 -10.89 -42.81 13.65
N LEU A 325 -11.13 -41.53 13.36
CA LEU A 325 -10.97 -40.92 12.03
C LEU A 325 -9.59 -40.27 11.82
N ALA A 326 -8.68 -40.40 12.79
CA ALA A 326 -7.31 -39.89 12.68
C ALA A 326 -6.39 -40.88 11.95
N GLY A 327 -5.55 -40.38 11.03
CA GLY A 327 -4.54 -41.18 10.34
C GLY A 327 -3.49 -41.77 11.28
N GLU A 328 -2.87 -42.88 10.87
CA GLU A 328 -1.80 -43.55 11.63
C GLU A 328 -0.58 -42.61 11.76
N GLY A 329 -0.33 -42.12 12.97
CA GLY A 329 0.76 -41.17 13.24
C GLY A 329 0.61 -40.34 14.52
N VAL A 330 -0.55 -40.36 15.17
CA VAL A 330 -0.76 -39.63 16.44
C VAL A 330 -0.16 -40.42 17.60
N THR A 331 0.83 -39.83 18.30
CA THR A 331 1.47 -40.47 19.46
C THR A 331 0.65 -40.24 20.75
N ALA A 332 0.80 -41.13 21.73
CA ALA A 332 0.13 -40.99 23.04
C ALA A 332 0.52 -39.70 23.79
N GLN A 333 1.69 -39.13 23.47
CA GLN A 333 2.15 -37.85 24.00
C GLN A 333 1.34 -36.70 23.38
N THR A 334 1.17 -36.69 22.05
CA THR A 334 0.41 -35.67 21.31
C THR A 334 -1.06 -35.61 21.78
N VAL A 335 -1.70 -36.75 22.04
CA VAL A 335 -3.07 -36.80 22.56
C VAL A 335 -3.16 -36.21 23.97
N ARG A 336 -2.15 -36.49 24.82
CA ARG A 336 -2.09 -35.99 26.19
C ARG A 336 -1.93 -34.47 26.22
N GLU A 337 -1.09 -33.93 25.35
CA GLU A 337 -0.83 -32.48 25.22
C GLU A 337 -2.04 -31.74 24.65
N ALA A 338 -2.71 -32.29 23.64
CA ALA A 338 -3.96 -31.74 23.11
C ALA A 338 -5.07 -31.67 24.19
N ARG A 339 -5.15 -32.65 25.10
CA ARG A 339 -6.10 -32.61 26.22
C ARG A 339 -5.79 -31.48 27.21
N GLN A 340 -4.51 -31.23 27.51
CA GLN A 340 -4.09 -30.12 28.38
C GLN A 340 -4.41 -28.75 27.76
N LEU A 341 -4.15 -28.59 26.47
CA LEU A 341 -4.53 -27.39 25.70
C LEU A 341 -6.04 -27.14 25.70
N SER A 342 -6.86 -28.20 25.55
CA SER A 342 -8.33 -28.08 25.57
C SER A 342 -8.91 -27.65 26.93
N ALA A 343 -8.18 -27.94 28.02
CA ALA A 343 -8.52 -27.58 29.39
C ALA A 343 -8.03 -26.17 29.77
N GLY A 344 -7.27 -25.50 28.90
CA GLY A 344 -6.87 -24.11 29.05
C GLY A 344 -5.54 -23.86 29.76
N SER A 345 -4.75 -24.91 30.05
CA SER A 345 -3.43 -24.78 30.68
C SER A 345 -2.33 -25.29 29.76
N CYS A 346 -1.41 -24.40 29.34
CA CYS A 346 -0.23 -24.75 28.54
C CYS A 346 0.97 -23.88 28.94
N SER A 347 2.20 -24.37 28.72
CA SER A 347 3.44 -23.60 28.91
C SER A 347 3.90 -22.94 27.60
N ASP A 348 4.58 -21.80 27.72
CA ASP A 348 5.07 -20.95 26.61
C ASP A 348 5.87 -21.71 25.52
N ALA A 349 6.61 -22.75 25.90
CA ALA A 349 7.40 -23.55 24.96
C ALA A 349 6.56 -24.43 24.02
N LYS A 350 5.22 -24.47 24.19
CA LYS A 350 4.31 -25.43 23.54
C LYS A 350 3.18 -24.78 22.74
N VAL A 351 3.08 -23.44 22.74
CA VAL A 351 2.22 -22.66 21.82
C VAL A 351 3.00 -22.43 20.53
#